data_AF-C1E423-F1
#
_entry.id   AF-C1E423-F1
#
_cell.length_a   1.000
_cell.length_b   1.000
_cell.length_c   1.000
_cell.angle_alpha   90.00
_cell.angle_beta   90.00
_cell.angle_gamma   90.00
#
_symmetry.space_group_name_H-M   'P 1'
#
loop_
_entity.id
_entity.type
_entity.pdbx_description
1 polymer ?
#
loop_
_entity_poly.entity_id
_entity_poly.type
_entity_poly.pdbx_seq_one_letter_code
_entity_poly.pdbx_strand_id
1 'polypeptide(L)'
;MTTSSPEVGEALAEALKKGEEAGGSKEDAVKAALECPCVQGLKESSCGEGFRNALTCFITAPEEERGSACAEQFVELHQCMVKHAAEFEEFTKELVENEAKEGYLPASTD
;
A
#
# COMPACT_ATOMS: atom_id res chain seq x y z
N MET A 1 -20.61 13.56 -0.06
CA MET A 1 -19.35 13.20 0.63
C MET A 1 -18.95 11.90 -0.02
N THR A 2 -17.92 11.92 -0.86
CA THR A 2 -17.71 10.89 -1.87
C THR A 2 -17.27 9.58 -1.21
N THR A 3 -18.16 8.60 -1.20
CA THR A 3 -17.91 7.22 -0.81
C THR A 3 -17.50 6.48 -2.09
N SER A 4 -16.21 6.24 -2.29
CA SER A 4 -15.73 5.48 -3.44
C SER A 4 -14.31 5.01 -3.17
N SER A 5 -14.16 3.92 -2.40
CA SER A 5 -12.92 3.26 -1.96
C SER A 5 -11.64 3.73 -2.70
N PRO A 6 -10.95 4.75 -2.12
CA PRO A 6 -9.64 5.24 -2.55
C PRO A 6 -8.61 5.17 -1.41
N GLU A 7 -8.93 4.59 -0.25
CA GLU A 7 -8.27 4.93 1.01
C GLU A 7 -6.80 4.47 1.08
N VAL A 8 -6.47 3.27 0.58
CA VAL A 8 -5.07 2.80 0.60
C VAL A 8 -4.22 3.45 -0.49
N GLY A 9 -4.78 3.67 -1.68
CA GLY A 9 -4.08 4.37 -2.77
C GLY A 9 -3.83 5.84 -2.42
N GLU A 10 -4.82 6.51 -1.84
CA GLU A 10 -4.73 7.89 -1.36
C GLU A 10 -3.81 8.00 -0.14
N ALA A 11 -3.89 7.08 0.81
CA ALA A 11 -2.97 7.03 1.94
C ALA A 11 -1.51 6.83 1.50
N LEU A 12 -1.27 5.96 0.51
CA LEU A 12 0.05 5.77 -0.05
C LEU A 12 0.54 7.04 -0.76
N ALA A 13 -0.31 7.66 -1.59
CA ALA A 13 0.02 8.92 -2.26
C ALA A 13 0.32 10.05 -1.25
N GLU A 14 -0.45 10.17 -0.17
CA GLU A 14 -0.22 11.16 0.89
C GLU A 14 1.08 10.87 1.65
N ALA A 15 1.38 9.60 1.96
CA ALA A 15 2.62 9.21 2.60
C ALA A 15 3.84 9.54 1.74
N LEU A 16 3.77 9.28 0.43
CA LEU A 16 4.83 9.63 -0.52
C LEU A 16 5.05 11.14 -0.57
N LYS A 17 3.96 11.91 -0.69
CA LYS A 17 4.01 13.37 -0.64
C LYS A 17 4.67 13.88 0.65
N LYS A 18 4.32 13.32 1.80
CA LYS A 18 4.98 13.64 3.08
C LYS A 18 6.47 13.32 3.09
N GLY A 19 6.86 12.21 2.46
CA GLY A 19 8.26 11.86 2.28
C GLY A 19 9.02 12.90 1.44
N GLU A 20 8.41 13.40 0.37
CA GLU A 20 8.97 14.43 -0.49
C GLU A 20 9.05 15.80 0.21
N GLU A 21 8.02 16.15 0.99
CA GLU A 21 7.94 17.41 1.76
C GLU A 21 8.90 17.45 2.96
N ALA A 22 9.35 16.30 3.45
CA ALA A 22 10.27 16.22 4.58
C ALA A 22 11.60 16.94 4.33
N GLY A 23 12.00 17.13 3.06
CA GLY A 23 13.17 17.91 2.67
C GLY A 23 14.45 17.41 3.34
N GLY A 24 15.11 16.39 2.77
CA GLY A 24 16.28 15.79 3.38
C GLY A 24 16.85 14.62 2.59
N SER A 25 17.45 13.66 3.29
CA SER A 25 17.96 12.43 2.69
C SER A 25 16.81 11.47 2.35
N LYS A 26 17.07 10.46 1.51
CA LYS A 26 16.08 9.41 1.23
C LYS A 26 15.61 8.71 2.51
N GLU A 27 16.48 8.59 3.51
CA GLU A 27 16.13 8.03 4.84
C GLU A 27 15.13 8.92 5.60
N ASP A 28 15.29 10.25 5.54
CA ASP A 28 14.34 11.19 6.16
C ASP A 28 12.98 11.13 5.45
N ALA A 29 12.98 11.02 4.11
CA ALA A 29 11.78 10.86 3.31
C ALA A 29 11.05 9.54 3.65
N VAL A 30 11.78 8.43 3.76
CA VAL A 30 11.21 7.14 4.19
C VAL A 30 10.61 7.25 5.57
N LYS A 31 11.34 7.87 6.51
CA LYS A 31 10.85 8.06 7.88
C LYS A 31 9.57 8.88 7.89
N ALA A 32 9.54 10.02 7.21
CA ALA A 32 8.35 10.90 7.17
C ALA A 32 7.15 10.22 6.51
N ALA A 33 7.36 9.46 5.43
CA ALA A 33 6.30 8.68 4.79
C ALA A 33 5.75 7.60 5.72
N LEU A 34 6.62 6.86 6.41
CA LEU A 34 6.22 5.87 7.39
C LEU A 34 5.53 6.50 8.61
N GLU A 35 5.92 7.69 9.05
CA GLU A 35 5.28 8.41 10.16
C GLU A 35 3.92 9.00 9.78
N CYS A 36 3.49 8.92 8.52
CA CYS A 36 2.16 9.37 8.14
C CYS A 36 1.06 8.55 8.84
N PRO A 37 0.13 9.19 9.58
CA PRO A 37 -1.01 8.49 10.18
C PRO A 37 -1.90 7.81 9.12
N CYS A 38 -1.88 8.30 7.89
CA CYS A 38 -2.61 7.72 6.75
C CYS A 38 -2.23 6.26 6.48
N VAL A 39 -0.98 5.85 6.74
CA VAL A 39 -0.50 4.47 6.51
C VAL A 39 -0.36 3.66 7.80
N GLN A 40 -0.84 4.20 8.93
CA GLN A 40 -0.69 3.55 10.23
C GLN A 40 -1.36 2.17 10.27
N GLY A 41 -2.58 2.04 9.73
CA GLY A 41 -3.30 0.76 9.69
C GLY A 41 -2.54 -0.35 8.96
N LEU A 42 -1.92 -0.02 7.81
CA LEU A 42 -1.08 -0.97 7.08
C LEU A 42 0.21 -1.30 7.83
N LYS A 43 0.85 -0.30 8.46
CA LYS A 43 2.10 -0.47 9.22
C LYS A 43 1.96 -1.31 10.48
N GLU A 44 0.78 -1.34 11.08
CA GLU A 44 0.47 -2.07 12.32
C GLU A 44 -0.21 -3.42 12.06
N SER A 45 -0.63 -3.68 10.82
CA SER A 45 -1.14 -4.98 10.39
C SER A 45 -0.08 -6.09 10.47
N SER A 46 -0.50 -7.35 10.39
CA SER A 46 0.39 -8.50 10.25
C SER A 46 1.33 -8.43 9.04
N CYS A 47 0.98 -7.63 8.03
CA CYS A 47 1.78 -7.39 6.83
C CYS A 47 2.60 -6.09 6.87
N GLY A 48 2.65 -5.41 8.03
CA GLY A 48 3.30 -4.12 8.19
C GLY A 48 4.80 -4.11 7.87
N GLU A 49 5.49 -5.25 8.04
CA GLU A 49 6.90 -5.38 7.64
C GLU A 49 7.07 -5.32 6.12
N GLY A 50 6.27 -6.09 5.38
CA GLY A 50 6.26 -6.05 3.91
C GLY A 50 5.92 -4.65 3.39
N PHE A 51 4.98 -3.96 4.06
CA PHE A 51 4.61 -2.59 3.71
C PHE A 51 5.78 -1.62 3.89
N ARG A 52 6.47 -1.70 5.03
CA ARG A 52 7.64 -0.85 5.30
C ARG A 52 8.75 -1.09 4.29
N ASN A 53 9.02 -2.35 3.94
CA ASN A 53 10.04 -2.70 2.96
C ASN A 53 9.70 -2.18 1.56
N ALA A 54 8.44 -2.35 1.12
CA ALA A 54 7.98 -1.85 -0.17
C ALA A 54 8.03 -0.32 -0.25
N LEU A 55 7.55 0.39 0.78
CA LEU A 55 7.58 1.86 0.82
C LEU A 55 9.00 2.41 0.87
N THR A 56 9.87 1.75 1.65
CA THR A 56 11.29 2.11 1.74
C THR A 56 11.98 1.94 0.38
N CYS A 57 11.75 0.82 -0.29
CA CYS A 57 12.27 0.60 -1.64
C CYS A 57 11.77 1.69 -2.59
N PHE A 58 10.47 1.96 -2.60
CA PHE A 58 9.87 2.90 -3.54
C PHE A 58 10.43 4.32 -3.39
N ILE A 59 10.59 4.82 -2.16
CA ILE A 59 11.13 6.16 -1.91
C ILE A 59 12.62 6.23 -2.25
N THR A 60 13.37 5.15 -1.99
CA THR A 60 14.82 5.14 -2.20
C THR A 60 15.22 4.87 -3.66
N ALA A 61 14.37 4.18 -4.44
CA ALA A 61 14.60 3.88 -5.84
C ALA A 61 14.52 5.14 -6.73
N PRO A 62 15.26 5.18 -7.87
CA PRO A 62 15.11 6.22 -8.88
C PRO A 62 13.67 6.28 -9.38
N GLU A 63 13.09 7.47 -9.51
CA GLU A 63 11.67 7.66 -9.86
C GLU A 63 11.25 6.87 -11.10
N GLU A 64 12.09 6.86 -12.13
CA GLU A 64 11.89 6.17 -13.39
C GLU A 64 11.92 4.63 -13.28
N GLU A 65 12.53 4.09 -12.23
CA GLU A 65 12.71 2.65 -12.00
C GLU A 65 11.88 2.11 -10.83
N ARG A 66 11.21 2.94 -10.03
CA ARG A 66 10.49 2.53 -8.80
C ARG A 66 9.60 1.31 -9.00
N GLY A 67 8.85 1.27 -10.10
CA GLY A 67 7.93 0.18 -10.41
C GLY A 67 8.63 -1.16 -10.69
N SER A 68 9.78 -1.14 -11.36
CA SER A 68 10.56 -2.36 -11.68
C SER A 68 11.51 -2.75 -10.55
N ALA A 69 12.13 -1.77 -9.90
CA ALA A 69 13.13 -1.99 -8.85
C ALA A 69 12.51 -2.55 -7.57
N CYS A 70 11.24 -2.24 -7.30
CA CYS A 70 10.55 -2.60 -6.07
C CYS A 70 9.41 -3.61 -6.28
N ALA A 71 9.28 -4.17 -7.48
CA ALA A 71 8.19 -5.07 -7.84
C ALA A 71 8.09 -6.26 -6.87
N GLU A 72 9.22 -6.86 -6.50
CA GLU A 72 9.28 -8.01 -5.59
C GLU A 72 8.71 -7.68 -4.22
N GLN A 73 9.04 -6.51 -3.66
CA GLN A 73 8.57 -6.08 -2.34
C GLN A 73 7.07 -5.81 -2.34
N PHE A 74 6.53 -5.24 -3.43
CA PHE A 74 5.09 -5.07 -3.58
C PHE A 74 4.37 -6.42 -3.75
N VAL A 75 4.99 -7.38 -4.45
CA VAL A 75 4.46 -8.74 -4.58
C VAL A 75 4.43 -9.46 -3.23
N GLU A 76 5.49 -9.37 -2.43
CA GLU A 76 5.55 -9.96 -1.09
C GLU A 76 4.49 -9.36 -0.15
N LEU A 77 4.34 -8.03 -0.17
CA LEU A 77 3.28 -7.34 0.57
C LEU A 77 1.89 -7.87 0.15
N HIS A 78 1.62 -7.94 -1.16
CA HIS A 78 0.35 -8.41 -1.66
C HIS A 78 0.09 -9.88 -1.28
N GLN A 79 1.08 -10.75 -1.39
CA GLN A 79 0.99 -12.15 -0.97
C GLN A 79 0.68 -12.28 0.53
N CYS A 80 1.30 -11.43 1.37
CA CYS A 80 0.96 -11.38 2.78
C CYS A 80 -0.50 -10.98 2.99
N MET A 81 -0.97 -9.90 2.35
CA MET A 81 -2.36 -9.44 2.51
C MET A 81 -3.37 -10.50 2.06
N VAL A 82 -3.09 -11.23 0.98
CA VAL A 82 -3.91 -12.36 0.51
C VAL A 82 -3.92 -13.50 1.53
N LYS A 83 -2.76 -13.86 2.10
CA LYS A 83 -2.67 -14.90 3.14
C LYS A 83 -3.40 -14.52 4.42
N HIS A 84 -3.44 -13.23 4.73
CA HIS A 84 -4.08 -12.66 5.92
C HIS A 84 -5.42 -11.98 5.58
N ALA A 85 -6.10 -12.41 4.50
CA ALA A 85 -7.31 -11.74 4.01
C ALA A 85 -8.43 -11.59 5.05
N ALA A 86 -8.50 -12.46 6.07
CA ALA A 86 -9.45 -12.33 7.18
C ALA A 86 -9.17 -11.12 8.09
N GLU A 87 -7.91 -10.68 8.22
CA GLU A 87 -7.55 -9.45 8.94
C GLU A 87 -7.88 -8.21 8.11
N PHE A 88 -7.76 -8.35 6.79
CA PHE A 88 -8.16 -7.33 5.83
C PHE A 88 -9.61 -7.50 5.37
N GLU A 89 -10.45 -8.23 6.12
CA GLU A 89 -11.81 -8.54 5.67
C GLU A 89 -12.66 -7.27 5.59
N GLU A 90 -12.55 -6.32 6.53
CA GLU A 90 -13.23 -5.02 6.40
C GLU A 90 -12.73 -4.25 5.17
N PHE A 91 -11.42 -4.28 4.91
CA PHE A 91 -10.81 -3.66 3.73
C PHE A 91 -11.26 -4.34 2.42
N THR A 92 -11.45 -5.66 2.44
CA THR A 92 -11.85 -6.48 1.29
C THR A 92 -13.35 -6.42 1.07
N LYS A 93 -14.14 -6.34 2.13
CA LYS A 93 -15.59 -6.27 2.10
C LYS A 93 -16.07 -4.94 1.52
N GLU A 94 -15.35 -3.85 1.76
CA GLU A 94 -15.59 -2.60 1.03
C GLU A 94 -15.30 -2.70 -0.47
N LEU A 95 -14.35 -3.55 -0.89
CA LEU A 95 -14.09 -3.81 -2.32
C LEU A 95 -15.19 -4.70 -2.91
N VAL A 96 -15.62 -5.73 -2.18
CA VAL A 96 -16.65 -6.72 -2.57
C VAL A 96 -18.07 -6.13 -2.57
N GLU A 97 -18.43 -5.29 -1.61
CA GLU A 97 -19.74 -4.62 -1.58
C GLU A 97 -19.89 -3.57 -2.70
N ASN A 98 -18.78 -3.14 -3.33
CA ASN A 98 -18.80 -2.32 -4.55
C ASN A 98 -18.90 -3.14 -5.86
N GLU A 99 -18.95 -4.48 -5.81
CA GLU A 99 -18.97 -5.40 -6.97
C GLU A 99 -20.30 -5.45 -7.75
N ALA A 100 -21.24 -4.53 -7.51
CA ALA A 100 -22.40 -4.37 -8.39
C ALA A 100 -22.08 -3.63 -9.71
N LYS A 101 -20.84 -3.17 -9.94
CA LYS A 101 -20.39 -2.64 -11.24
C LYS A 101 -18.98 -3.11 -11.62
N GLU A 102 -18.97 -4.13 -12.48
CA GLU A 102 -17.97 -4.48 -13.50
C GLU A 102 -16.49 -4.64 -13.09
N GLY A 103 -16.04 -5.90 -13.01
CA GLY A 103 -14.78 -6.29 -13.64
C GLY A 103 -13.63 -6.74 -12.74
N TYR A 104 -13.81 -7.78 -11.92
CA TYR A 104 -12.70 -8.62 -11.47
C TYR A 104 -13.04 -10.09 -11.70
N LEU A 105 -12.22 -10.80 -12.48
CA LEU A 105 -12.33 -12.25 -12.63
C LEU A 105 -11.79 -12.90 -11.35
N PRO A 106 -12.58 -13.71 -10.61
CA PRO A 106 -12.04 -14.45 -9.49
C PRO A 106 -10.98 -15.44 -10.01
N ALA A 107 -9.86 -15.51 -9.30
CA ALA A 107 -8.84 -16.52 -9.51
C ALA A 107 -9.52 -17.91 -9.45
N SER A 108 -9.57 -18.57 -10.60
CA SER A 108 -10.01 -19.94 -10.73
C SER A 108 -9.02 -20.86 -10.03
N THR A 109 -9.42 -21.43 -8.89
CA THR A 109 -8.89 -22.71 -8.41
C THR A 109 -9.88 -23.79 -8.81
N ASP A 110 -9.36 -24.77 -9.55
CA ASP A 110 -9.96 -26.01 -10.09
C ASP A 110 -10.94 -26.70 -9.12
#